data_AF-A0A1C5Y9A4-F1
#
_entry.id   AF-A0A1C5Y9A4-F1
#
_cell.length_a   1.000
_cell.length_b   1.000
_cell.length_c   1.000
_cell.angle_alpha   90.00
_cell.angle_beta   90.00
_cell.angle_gamma   90.00
#
_symmetry.space_group_name_H-M   'P 1'
#
loop_
_entity.id
_entity.type
_entity.pdbx_description
1 polymer ?
#
loop_
_entity_poly.entity_id
_entity_poly.type
_entity_poly.pdbx_seq_one_letter_code
_entity_poly.pdbx_strand_id
1 'polypeptide(L)'
;MGWNTGYRIMEQTVIEVYNTGILTPELLDKLMEPYKNTDCDSGGSRDLKANDGIGVEEIICKVMEPEKYKDVIKNPKYYEGEPERWESNEKAYELFYSIWNGKWGIF
;
A
#
# COMPACT_ATOMS: atom_id res chain seq x y z
N MET A 1 -10.75 6.33 -16.67
CA MET A 1 -11.51 6.97 -15.57
C MET A 1 -11.40 5.95 -14.48
N GLY A 2 -10.62 6.27 -13.45
CA GLY A 2 -10.16 5.33 -12.45
C GLY A 2 -11.28 4.55 -11.79
N TRP A 3 -10.97 3.30 -11.42
CA TRP A 3 -11.85 2.43 -10.66
C TRP A 3 -11.76 2.74 -9.17
N ASN A 4 -12.26 3.92 -8.78
CA ASN A 4 -12.24 4.42 -7.40
C ASN A 4 -12.96 3.47 -6.43
N THR A 5 -14.07 2.86 -6.87
CA THR A 5 -14.81 1.88 -6.05
C THR A 5 -13.95 0.66 -5.75
N GLY A 6 -13.08 0.24 -6.69
CA GLY A 6 -12.15 -0.87 -6.48
C GLY A 6 -11.17 -0.56 -5.37
N TYR A 7 -10.53 0.62 -5.43
CA TYR A 7 -9.59 1.05 -4.40
C TYR A 7 -10.25 1.12 -3.02
N ARG A 8 -11.46 1.68 -2.93
CA ARG A 8 -12.22 1.74 -1.67
C ARG A 8 -12.46 0.35 -1.05
N ILE A 9 -12.84 -0.63 -1.87
CA ILE A 9 -13.11 -2.00 -1.38
C ILE A 9 -11.79 -2.68 -1.00
N MET A 10 -10.74 -2.49 -1.80
CA MET A 10 -9.40 -3.00 -1.55
C MET A 10 -8.85 -2.47 -0.22
N GLU A 11 -8.88 -1.15 -0.02
CA GLU A 11 -8.40 -0.47 1.19
C GLU A 11 -9.08 -1.04 2.43
N GLN A 12 -10.42 -1.08 2.44
CA GLN A 12 -11.21 -1.63 3.53
C GLN A 12 -10.82 -3.09 3.83
N THR A 13 -10.77 -3.92 2.78
CA THR A 13 -10.50 -5.36 2.92
C THR A 13 -9.10 -5.62 3.47
N VAL A 14 -8.07 -4.96 2.92
CA VAL A 14 -6.68 -5.15 3.36
C VAL A 14 -6.51 -4.72 4.81
N ILE A 15 -7.08 -3.57 5.21
CA ILE A 15 -7.00 -3.09 6.60
C ILE A 15 -7.71 -4.04 7.56
N GLU A 16 -8.92 -4.48 7.23
CA GLU A 16 -9.68 -5.41 8.07
C GLU A 16 -8.92 -6.73 8.28
N VAL A 17 -8.41 -7.33 7.20
CA VAL A 17 -7.63 -8.57 7.28
C VAL A 17 -6.31 -8.35 8.02
N TYR A 18 -5.63 -7.23 7.78
CA TYR A 18 -4.40 -6.88 8.51
C TYR A 18 -4.64 -6.81 10.03
N ASN A 19 -5.74 -6.17 10.45
CA ASN A 19 -6.12 -6.03 11.85
C ASN A 19 -6.40 -7.36 12.55
N THR A 20 -6.72 -8.44 11.81
CA THR A 20 -6.84 -9.79 12.38
C THR A 20 -5.50 -10.45 12.69
N GLY A 21 -4.39 -9.90 12.18
CA GLY A 21 -3.04 -10.44 12.36
C GLY A 21 -2.67 -11.60 11.44
N ILE A 22 -3.55 -11.99 10.50
CA ILE A 22 -3.34 -13.15 9.61
C ILE A 22 -2.81 -12.76 8.22
N LEU A 23 -2.62 -11.48 7.93
CA LEU A 23 -2.25 -11.01 6.58
C LEU A 23 -0.81 -11.40 6.23
N THR A 24 -0.65 -12.50 5.50
CA THR A 24 0.63 -12.93 4.92
C THR A 24 0.82 -12.37 3.50
N PRO A 25 2.04 -12.39 2.94
CA PRO A 25 2.27 -11.99 1.55
C PRO A 25 1.43 -12.77 0.55
N GLU A 26 1.27 -14.09 0.74
CA GLU A 26 0.48 -14.94 -0.16
C GLU A 26 -1.02 -14.65 -0.04
N LEU A 27 -1.51 -14.33 1.16
CA LEU A 27 -2.90 -13.93 1.35
C LEU A 27 -3.16 -12.56 0.72
N LEU A 28 -2.27 -11.60 0.93
CA LEU A 28 -2.37 -10.28 0.31
C LEU A 28 -2.35 -10.38 -1.22
N ASP A 29 -1.43 -11.15 -1.80
CA ASP A 29 -1.38 -11.33 -3.26
C ASP A 29 -2.69 -11.92 -3.83
N LYS A 30 -3.32 -12.86 -3.11
CA LYS A 30 -4.63 -13.42 -3.44
C LYS A 30 -5.77 -12.41 -3.31
N LEU A 31 -5.77 -11.60 -2.25
CA LEU A 31 -6.75 -10.53 -2.07
C LEU A 31 -6.65 -9.50 -3.20
N MET A 32 -5.45 -9.32 -3.76
CA MET A 32 -5.20 -8.36 -4.82
C MET A 32 -5.61 -8.83 -6.22
N GLU A 33 -5.84 -10.13 -6.45
CA GLU A 33 -6.20 -10.70 -7.75
C GLU A 33 -7.29 -9.92 -8.53
N PRO A 34 -8.43 -9.51 -7.92
CA PRO A 34 -9.47 -8.77 -8.64
C PRO A 34 -9.04 -7.38 -9.14
N TYR A 35 -7.96 -6.83 -8.57
CA TYR A 35 -7.46 -5.50 -8.88
C TYR A 35 -6.24 -5.54 -9.81
N LYS A 36 -5.62 -6.71 -10.02
CA LYS A 36 -4.44 -6.84 -10.90
C LYS A 36 -4.78 -6.44 -12.34
N ASN A 37 -3.89 -5.70 -12.99
CA ASN A 37 -4.05 -5.19 -14.36
C ASN A 37 -5.30 -4.32 -14.57
N THR A 38 -5.76 -3.63 -13.53
CA THR A 38 -6.90 -2.70 -13.60
C THR A 38 -6.45 -1.26 -13.35
N ASP A 39 -7.32 -0.31 -13.71
CA ASP A 39 -7.20 1.14 -13.45
C ASP A 39 -7.60 1.45 -11.98
N CYS A 40 -7.18 0.64 -11.01
CA CYS A 40 -7.59 0.79 -9.60
C CYS A 40 -6.94 2.05 -9.00
N ASP A 41 -7.76 3.05 -8.70
CA ASP A 41 -7.32 4.44 -8.53
C ASP A 41 -7.48 4.91 -7.08
N SER A 42 -6.40 5.44 -6.51
CA SER A 42 -6.33 5.96 -5.13
C SER A 42 -7.23 7.16 -4.88
N GLY A 43 -7.80 7.79 -5.90
CA GLY A 43 -8.90 8.75 -5.76
C GLY A 43 -10.16 8.18 -5.08
N GLY A 44 -10.23 6.86 -4.92
CA GLY A 44 -11.24 6.18 -4.09
C GLY A 44 -10.89 6.03 -2.60
N SER A 45 -9.70 6.45 -2.17
CA SER A 45 -9.22 6.35 -0.78
C SER A 45 -10.20 6.96 0.22
N ARG A 46 -10.31 6.34 1.39
CA ARG A 46 -10.99 6.90 2.56
C ARG A 46 -10.03 7.18 3.72
N ASP A 47 -8.73 7.12 3.46
CA ASP A 47 -7.64 7.34 4.41
C ASP A 47 -7.78 6.46 5.66
N LEU A 48 -8.25 5.23 5.47
CA LEU A 48 -8.46 4.28 6.57
C LEU A 48 -7.10 3.90 7.17
N LYS A 49 -7.10 3.69 8.49
CA LYS A 49 -5.91 3.26 9.24
C LYS A 49 -6.17 1.94 9.95
N ALA A 50 -5.15 1.10 10.02
CA ALA A 50 -5.12 -0.07 10.87
C ALA A 50 -5.04 0.29 12.36
N ASN A 51 -5.16 -0.72 13.23
CA ASN A 51 -5.12 -0.56 14.68
C ASN A 51 -3.78 0.01 15.19
N ASP A 52 -2.68 -0.19 14.45
CA ASP A 52 -1.36 0.38 14.72
C ASP A 52 -1.12 1.73 14.03
N GLY A 53 -2.15 2.30 13.38
CA GLY A 53 -2.16 3.65 12.84
C GLY A 53 -1.61 3.80 11.42
N ILE A 54 -1.19 2.71 10.76
CA ILE A 54 -0.64 2.75 9.40
C ILE A 54 -1.73 2.57 8.33
N GLY A 55 -1.51 3.14 7.14
CA GLY A 55 -2.43 3.08 6.00
C GLY A 55 -2.21 1.86 5.11
N VAL A 56 -3.10 1.65 4.13
CA VAL A 56 -3.07 0.47 3.25
C VAL A 56 -1.77 0.35 2.44
N GLU A 57 -1.24 1.46 1.93
CA GLU A 57 -0.01 1.44 1.12
C GLU A 57 1.20 1.00 1.95
N GLU A 58 1.29 1.48 3.19
CA GLU A 58 2.33 1.08 4.13
C GLU A 58 2.18 -0.40 4.54
N ILE A 59 0.95 -0.87 4.77
CA ILE A 59 0.66 -2.29 5.03
C ILE A 59 1.12 -3.15 3.86
N ILE A 60 0.81 -2.76 2.62
CA ILE A 60 1.22 -3.48 1.41
C ILE A 60 2.74 -3.61 1.36
N CYS A 61 3.47 -2.51 1.57
CA CYS A 61 4.94 -2.51 1.60
C CYS A 61 5.50 -3.39 2.72
N LYS A 62 4.97 -3.24 3.94
CA LYS A 62 5.37 -3.98 5.14
C LYS A 62 5.18 -5.49 4.99
N VAL A 63 4.08 -5.90 4.37
CA VAL A 63 3.74 -7.32 4.18
C VAL A 63 4.50 -7.91 2.99
N MET A 64 4.46 -7.29 1.82
CA MET A 64 5.02 -7.88 0.59
C MET A 64 6.55 -7.86 0.56
N GLU A 65 7.17 -6.82 1.10
CA GLU A 65 8.61 -6.57 0.99
C GLU A 65 9.20 -6.12 2.34
N PRO A 66 9.12 -6.97 3.40
CA PRO A 66 9.42 -6.57 4.78
C PRO A 66 10.84 -6.05 4.99
N GLU A 67 11.82 -6.60 4.27
CA GLU A 67 13.22 -6.15 4.40
C GLU A 67 13.46 -4.79 3.73
N LYS A 68 12.85 -4.53 2.56
CA LYS A 68 12.91 -3.21 1.92
C LYS A 68 12.14 -2.19 2.75
N TYR A 69 10.97 -2.55 3.26
CA TYR A 69 10.21 -1.71 4.18
C TYR A 69 11.05 -1.29 5.40
N LYS A 70 11.76 -2.23 6.04
CA LYS A 70 12.69 -1.91 7.14
C LYS A 70 13.79 -0.93 6.73
N ASP A 71 14.33 -1.02 5.51
CA ASP A 71 15.30 -0.04 5.00
C ASP A 71 14.65 1.34 4.83
N VAL A 72 13.45 1.42 4.23
CA VAL A 72 12.71 2.67 4.04
C VAL A 72 12.48 3.39 5.36
N ILE A 73 12.10 2.65 6.42
CA ILE A 73 11.88 3.23 7.75
C ILE A 73 13.19 3.67 8.43
N LYS A 74 14.28 2.91 8.26
CA LYS A 74 15.58 3.24 8.86
C LYS A 74 16.30 4.39 8.16
N ASN A 75 16.12 4.46 6.85
CA ASN A 75 16.84 5.36 5.96
C ASN A 75 15.84 6.12 5.06
N PRO A 76 14.90 6.89 5.63
CA PRO A 76 13.89 7.59 4.83
C PRO A 76 14.53 8.66 3.96
N LYS A 77 13.92 8.95 2.81
CA LYS A 77 14.29 10.07 1.95
C LYS A 77 13.02 10.86 1.63
N TYR A 78 12.87 12.01 2.28
CA TYR A 78 11.70 12.86 2.07
C TYR A 78 11.93 13.84 0.91
N TYR A 79 10.85 14.15 0.18
CA TYR A 79 10.89 15.22 -0.82
C TYR A 79 11.22 16.56 -0.15
N GLU A 80 11.99 17.41 -0.86
CA GLU A 80 12.43 18.69 -0.32
C GLU A 80 11.22 19.60 -0.03
N GLY A 81 11.12 20.08 1.22
CA GLY A 81 10.03 20.97 1.66
C GLY A 81 8.74 20.28 2.07
N GLU A 82 8.65 18.96 1.97
CA GLU A 82 7.50 18.16 2.40
C GLU A 82 7.65 17.70 3.88
N PRO A 83 6.54 17.42 4.59
CA PRO A 83 6.61 16.92 5.95
C PRO A 83 7.24 15.52 6.02
N GLU A 84 7.87 15.19 7.14
CA GLU A 84 8.45 13.86 7.38
C GLU A 84 7.35 12.80 7.62
N ARG A 85 6.66 12.40 6.55
CA ARG A 85 5.55 11.44 6.54
C ARG A 85 5.75 10.37 5.48
N TRP A 86 5.03 9.25 5.63
CA TRP A 86 5.07 8.14 4.68
C TRP A 86 4.75 8.60 3.25
N GLU A 87 3.69 9.39 3.07
CA GLU A 87 3.25 9.88 1.75
C GLU A 87 4.29 10.80 1.07
N SER A 88 5.16 11.41 1.87
CA SER A 88 6.21 12.33 1.42
C SER A 88 7.58 11.66 1.29
N ASN A 89 7.68 10.35 1.55
CA ASN A 89 8.93 9.59 1.48
C ASN A 89 9.10 8.99 0.08
N GLU A 90 10.08 9.49 -0.67
CA GLU A 90 10.42 9.06 -2.03
C GLU A 90 10.66 7.55 -2.10
N LYS A 91 11.37 6.98 -1.11
CA LYS A 91 11.62 5.53 -1.08
C LYS A 91 10.35 4.72 -0.79
N ALA A 92 9.44 5.28 0.00
CA ALA A 92 8.15 4.63 0.29
C ALA A 92 7.29 4.58 -0.98
N TYR A 93 7.24 5.69 -1.72
CA TYR A 93 6.58 5.77 -3.03
C TYR A 93 7.16 4.76 -4.02
N GLU A 94 8.49 4.72 -4.17
CA GLU A 94 9.16 3.77 -5.06
C GLU A 94 8.87 2.31 -4.68
N LEU A 95 8.93 1.99 -3.38
CA LEU A 95 8.64 0.65 -2.89
C LEU A 95 7.19 0.26 -3.20
N PHE A 96 6.23 1.14 -2.87
CA PHE A 96 4.82 0.90 -3.13
C PHE A 96 4.58 0.69 -4.63
N TYR A 97 5.10 1.57 -5.48
CA TYR A 97 4.90 1.48 -6.93
C TYR A 97 5.55 0.24 -7.55
N SER A 98 6.68 -0.23 -6.99
CA SER A 98 7.29 -1.49 -7.43
C SER A 98 6.40 -2.71 -7.21
N ILE A 99 5.52 -2.67 -6.20
CA ILE A 99 4.53 -3.71 -5.92
C ILE A 99 3.26 -3.43 -6.73
N TRP A 100 2.69 -2.24 -6.57
CA TRP A 100 1.41 -1.83 -7.16
C TRP A 100 1.41 -1.95 -8.68
N ASN A 101 2.37 -1.29 -9.34
CA ASN A 101 2.52 -1.34 -10.79
C ASN A 101 3.39 -2.53 -11.22
N GLY A 102 4.54 -2.72 -10.57
CA GLY A 102 5.53 -3.72 -11.01
C GLY A 102 5.09 -5.17 -10.83
N LYS A 103 4.45 -5.51 -9.69
CA LYS A 103 3.99 -6.88 -9.40
C LYS A 103 2.55 -7.11 -9.83
N TRP A 104 1.66 -6.15 -9.56
CA TRP A 104 0.23 -6.31 -9.78
C TRP A 104 -0.29 -5.66 -11.05
N GLY A 105 0.53 -4.88 -11.76
CA GLY A 105 0.15 -4.27 -13.03
C GLY A 105 -0.96 -3.23 -12.88
N ILE A 106 -1.15 -2.66 -11.69
CA ILE A 106 -2.17 -1.63 -11.45
C ILE A 106 -1.62 -0.29 -11.95
N PHE A 107 -2.40 0.42 -12.76
CA PHE A 107 -2.01 1.64 -13.46
C PHE A 107 -2.98 2.79 -13.18
#